data_AF-A0A9E5NA06-F1
#
_entry.id   AF-A0A9E5NA06-F1
#
_cell.length_a   1.000
_cell.length_b   1.000
_cell.length_c   1.000
_cell.angle_alpha   90.00
_cell.angle_beta   90.00
_cell.angle_gamma   90.00
#
_symmetry.space_group_name_H-M   'P 1'
#
loop_
_entity.id
_entity.type
_entity.pdbx_description
1 polymer ?
#
loop_
_entity_poly.entity_id
_entity_poly.type
_entity_poly.pdbx_seq_one_letter_code
_entity_poly.pdbx_strand_id
1 'polypeptide(L)' 'EKTETNILKGIERMRRFAERSALAAAYPIAMEIIEALQRAAPIDKIEPAGSLRRMRDTIGDLDILVTSKKAE' A
#
# COMPACT_ATOMS: atom_id res chain seq x y z
N GLU A 1 5.30 -25.23 -13.36
CA GLU A 1 4.54 -24.02 -13.80
C GLU A 1 4.18 -23.06 -12.67
N LYS A 2 3.20 -23.33 -11.79
CA LYS A 2 2.75 -22.32 -10.78
C LYS A 2 3.88 -21.79 -9.88
N THR A 3 4.80 -22.66 -9.47
CA THR A 3 5.95 -22.30 -8.63
C THR A 3 6.95 -21.42 -9.38
N GLU A 4 7.31 -21.77 -10.61
CA GLU A 4 8.25 -21.02 -11.44
C GLU A 4 7.71 -19.62 -11.77
N THR A 5 6.44 -19.54 -12.16
CA THR A 5 5.75 -18.26 -12.39
C THR A 5 5.72 -17.40 -11.13
N ASN A 6 5.52 -18.00 -9.94
CA ASN A 6 5.55 -17.27 -8.68
C ASN A 6 6.97 -16.76 -8.34
N ILE A 7 8.01 -17.54 -8.64
CA ILE A 7 9.41 -17.15 -8.46
C ILE A 7 9.75 -15.97 -9.37
N LEU A 8 9.41 -16.03 -10.66
CA LEU A 8 9.63 -14.94 -11.61
C LEU A 8 8.92 -13.64 -11.18
N LYS A 9 7.65 -13.74 -10.76
CA LYS A 9 6.89 -12.61 -10.20
C LYS A 9 7.50 -12.08 -8.91
N GLY A 10 8.10 -12.94 -8.09
CA GLY A 10 8.83 -12.54 -6.88
C GLY A 10 10.09 -11.72 -7.20
N ILE A 11 10.88 -12.17 -8.18
CA ILE A 11 12.09 -11.47 -8.63
C ILE A 11 11.75 -10.10 -9.20
N GLU A 12 10.74 -10.01 -10.07
CA GLU A 12 10.32 -8.73 -10.66
C GLU A 12 9.83 -7.74 -9.58
N ARG A 13 9.06 -8.23 -8.61
CA ARG A 13 8.64 -7.42 -7.46
C ARG A 13 9.81 -6.92 -6.63
N MET A 14 10.77 -7.78 -6.27
CA MET A 14 11.95 -7.36 -5.51
C MET A 14 12.74 -6.25 -6.21
N ARG A 15 12.86 -6.30 -7.55
CA ARG A 15 13.52 -5.25 -8.32
C ARG A 15 12.77 -3.92 -8.25
N ARG A 16 11.44 -3.93 -8.24
CA ARG A 16 10.60 -2.71 -8.13
C ARG A 16 10.52 -2.15 -6.71
N PHE A 17 10.45 -3.01 -5.69
CA PHE A 17 10.33 -2.61 -4.27
C PHE A 17 11.67 -2.22 -3.62
N ALA A 18 12.80 -2.45 -4.28
CA ALA A 18 14.10 -1.96 -3.82
C ALA A 18 14.19 -0.42 -3.86
N GLU A 19 13.37 0.24 -4.68
CA GLU A 19 13.36 1.70 -4.81
C GLU A 19 12.40 2.31 -3.79
N ARG A 20 12.96 3.14 -2.90
CA ARG A 20 12.17 3.92 -1.94
C ARG A 20 11.79 5.26 -2.56
N SER A 21 10.54 5.68 -2.36
CA SER A 21 10.04 6.98 -2.77
C SER A 21 10.23 8.01 -1.67
N ALA A 22 10.54 9.26 -2.01
CA ALA A 22 10.51 10.36 -1.03
C ALA A 22 9.09 10.56 -0.50
N LEU A 23 8.96 10.90 0.79
CA LEU A 23 7.66 11.15 1.43
C LEU A 23 6.81 12.15 0.66
N ALA A 24 7.42 13.24 0.17
CA ALA A 24 6.73 14.28 -0.59
C ALA A 24 6.07 13.76 -1.89
N ALA A 25 6.65 12.74 -2.52
CA ALA A 25 6.08 12.10 -3.70
C ALA A 25 5.05 11.02 -3.32
N ALA A 26 5.35 10.22 -2.31
CA ALA A 26 4.51 9.08 -1.92
C ALA A 26 3.21 9.49 -1.21
N TYR A 27 3.26 10.53 -0.37
CA TYR A 27 2.11 10.94 0.46
C TYR A 27 0.87 11.34 -0.35
N PRO A 28 0.92 12.27 -1.33
CA PRO A 28 -0.28 12.65 -2.09
C PRO A 28 -0.90 11.46 -2.81
N ILE A 29 -0.08 10.61 -3.44
CA ILE A 29 -0.54 9.40 -4.13
C ILE A 29 -1.22 8.43 -3.16
N ALA A 30 -0.65 8.24 -1.97
CA ALA A 30 -1.25 7.38 -0.96
C ALA A 30 -2.61 7.90 -0.47
N MET A 31 -2.77 9.22 -0.33
CA MET A 31 -4.04 9.84 0.06
C MET A 31 -5.09 9.69 -1.05
N GLU A 32 -4.72 9.86 -2.32
CA GLU A 32 -5.63 9.61 -3.45
C GLU A 32 -6.14 8.16 -3.47
N ILE A 33 -5.26 7.19 -3.20
CA ILE A 33 -5.63 5.77 -3.10
C ILE A 33 -6.60 5.55 -1.94
N ILE A 34 -6.30 6.09 -0.75
CA ILE A 34 -7.14 5.98 0.43
C ILE A 34 -8.53 6.56 0.17
N GLU A 35 -8.62 7.72 -0.46
CA GLU A 35 -9.90 8.32 -0.84
C GLU A 35 -10.66 7.47 -1.85
N ALA A 36 -9.98 6.92 -2.86
CA ALA A 36 -10.60 6.05 -3.85
C ALA A 36 -11.17 4.77 -3.20
N LEU A 37 -10.42 4.16 -2.28
CA LEU A 37 -10.87 2.98 -1.52
C LEU A 37 -12.08 3.29 -0.64
N GLN A 38 -12.06 4.44 0.05
CA GLN A 38 -13.17 4.89 0.88
C GLN A 38 -14.46 5.08 0.07
N ARG A 39 -14.35 5.49 -1.21
CA ARG A 39 -15.51 5.61 -2.12
C ARG A 39 -15.98 4.29 -2.72
N ALA A 40 -15.07 3.33 -2.91
CA ALA A 40 -15.34 2.09 -3.64
C ALA A 40 -15.95 0.97 -2.78
N ALA A 41 -15.76 1.00 -1.46
CA ALA A 41 -16.17 -0.08 -0.55
C ALA A 41 -16.84 0.46 0.73
N PRO A 42 -17.71 -0.33 1.39
CA PRO A 42 -18.32 0.03 2.66
C PRO A 42 -17.31 -0.09 3.82
N ILE A 43 -16.40 0.86 3.91
CA ILE A 43 -15.35 0.93 4.93
C ILE A 43 -15.83 1.79 6.10
N ASP A 44 -15.72 1.28 7.34
CA ASP A 44 -16.04 2.04 8.55
C ASP A 44 -14.94 3.07 8.86
N LYS A 45 -13.67 2.64 8.80
CA LYS A 45 -12.49 3.52 8.92
C LYS A 45 -11.37 3.04 8.02
N ILE A 46 -10.61 3.98 7.48
CA ILE A 46 -9.39 3.76 6.69
C ILE A 46 -8.30 4.68 7.20
N GLU A 47 -7.08 4.17 7.37
CA GLU A 47 -5.93 4.96 7.79
C GLU A 47 -4.65 4.44 7.13
N PRO A 48 -3.69 5.32 6.80
CA PRO A 48 -2.36 4.88 6.45
C PRO A 48 -1.70 4.22 7.68
N ALA A 49 -0.95 3.16 7.43
CA ALA A 49 -0.17 2.46 8.44
C ALA A 49 1.34 2.55 8.12
N GLY A 50 2.13 1.74 8.81
CA GLY A 50 3.53 1.54 8.46
C GLY A 50 4.38 2.81 8.46
N SER A 51 5.30 2.89 7.49
CA SER A 51 6.28 3.98 7.38
C SER A 51 5.67 5.33 7.02
N LEU A 52 4.59 5.33 6.23
CA LEU A 52 3.85 6.53 5.85
C LEU A 52 3.20 7.19 7.06
N ARG A 53 2.53 6.39 7.92
CA ARG A 53 1.93 6.88 9.18
C ARG A 53 2.95 7.54 10.12
N ARG A 54 4.20 7.06 10.10
CA ARG A 54 5.30 7.58 10.94
C ARG A 54 6.05 8.74 10.27
N MET A 55 5.61 9.23 9.12
CA MET A 55 6.24 10.33 8.38
C MET A 55 7.73 10.10 8.13
N ARG A 56 8.12 8.88 7.75
CA ARG A 56 9.52 8.59 7.39
C ARG A 56 9.87 9.30 6.08
N ASP A 57 11.08 9.86 6.01
CA ASP A 57 11.58 10.63 4.85
C ASP A 57 11.46 9.88 3.51
N THR A 58 11.56 8.55 3.56
CA THR A 58 11.37 7.67 2.41
C THR A 58 10.42 6.53 2.74
N ILE A 59 9.63 6.12 1.75
CA ILE A 59 8.57 5.11 1.81
C ILE A 59 8.94 3.98 0.84
N GLY A 60 8.88 2.73 1.30
CA GLY A 60 9.06 1.55 0.43
C GLY A 60 7.71 1.06 -0.07
N ASP A 61 6.91 0.57 0.87
CA ASP A 61 5.56 0.07 0.62
C ASP A 61 4.49 0.99 1.24
N LEU A 62 3.28 0.93 0.67
CA LEU A 62 2.09 1.59 1.19
C LEU A 62 1.26 0.60 2.01
N ASP A 63 1.30 0.75 3.33
CA ASP A 63 0.45 -0.01 4.26
C ASP A 63 -0.84 0.79 4.53
N ILE A 64 -2.00 0.16 4.39
CA ILE A 64 -3.31 0.75 4.68
C ILE A 64 -4.07 -0.19 5.62
N LEU A 65 -4.61 0.35 6.72
CA LEU A 65 -5.46 -0.37 7.65
C LEU A 65 -6.92 0.04 7.43
N VAL A 66 -7.81 -0.95 7.32
CA VAL A 66 -9.25 -0.74 7.18
C VAL A 66 -10.03 -1.49 8.25
N THR A 67 -11.14 -0.93 8.71
CA THR A 67 -12.12 -1.64 9.55
C THR A 67 -13.47 -1.71 8.86
N SER A 68 -14.17 -2.83 9.04
CA SER A 68 -15.55 -3.03 8.58
C SER A 68 -16.41 -3.45 9.78
N LYS A 69 -17.64 -2.94 9.83
CA LYS A 69 -18.67 -3.41 10.78
C LYS A 69 -19.44 -4.62 10.25
N LYS A 70 -19.35 -4.89 8.95
CA LYS A 70 -19.84 -6.14 8.36
C LYS A 70 -18.75 -7.18 8.46
N ALA A 71 -18.98 -8.20 9.29
CA ALA A 71 -18.38 -9.50 9.07
C ALA A 71 -19.12 -10.15 7.89
N GLU A 72 -18.36 -10.64 6.89
CA GLU A 72 -18.89 -11.64 5.95
C GLU A 72 -18.97 -13.00 6.64
#